data_AF-A0A971SXI3-F1
#
_entry.id   AF-A0A971SXI3-F1
#
_cell.length_a   1.000
_cell.length_b   1.000
_cell.length_c   1.000
_cell.angle_alpha   90.00
_cell.angle_beta   90.00
_cell.angle_gamma   90.00
#
_symmetry.space_group_name_H-M   'P 1'
#
loop_
_entity.id
_entity.type
_entity.pdbx_description
1 polymer ?
#
loop_
_entity_poly.entity_id
_entity_poly.type
_entity_poly.pdbx_seq_one_letter_code
_entity_poly.pdbx_strand_id
1 'polypeptide(L)'
;MTMFLGVLSSCKSWRGQEGFSFKGSAYTSDSVTDLPEALSEVSITATGSRSCIIPTNATFTIKTSGKTNAETLSRYITVTPALDFTVSAKSGTEFLLTPLSGSLEKGKVYRFTVGNPENPVYSFAFQTESELVVRSVLPADLATGVPLNTGIEIAFTEVVGNVNFKDYITISPKTAGRFELYPDGRTVVFIPEKNLEENTVYTVRVKSGLKSESGKRLEADFESKFRTGVTVADQNDKTITIYQNSGTTIFATSEYPTIYYNINNLNKIEPKLDDVSATLYRYSDAKDAIEAMKAYEAVRADYFQTGESYIFPTRGLDKAGEYKITPAAEHRGPN
;
A
#
# COMPACT_ATOMS: atom_id res chain seq x y z
N MET A 1 22.22 2.46 34.64
CA MET A 1 20.85 2.71 34.18
C MET A 1 20.85 4.08 33.53
N THR A 2 21.09 4.13 32.23
CA THR A 2 21.41 5.37 31.53
C THR A 2 20.20 5.75 30.68
N MET A 3 19.54 6.84 31.06
CA MET A 3 18.44 7.44 30.30
C MET A 3 18.99 8.03 29.00
N PHE A 4 18.47 7.56 27.86
CA PHE A 4 18.58 8.27 26.59
C PHE A 4 17.48 9.33 26.53
N LEU A 5 17.83 10.60 26.76
CA LEU A 5 17.01 11.73 26.31
C LEU A 5 17.48 12.11 24.89
N GLY A 6 16.78 11.63 23.87
CA GLY A 6 16.93 12.14 22.52
C GLY A 6 16.31 13.53 22.43
N VAL A 7 17.14 14.56 22.26
CA VAL A 7 16.66 15.90 21.93
C VAL A 7 16.23 15.89 20.47
N LEU A 8 14.95 15.68 20.22
CA LEU A 8 14.30 16.05 18.94
C LEU A 8 14.25 17.57 18.87
N SER A 9 15.27 18.19 18.28
CA SER A 9 15.21 19.62 18.00
C SER A 9 14.37 19.87 16.74
N SER A 10 13.24 20.53 16.92
CA SER A 10 12.27 20.85 15.87
C SER A 10 12.83 21.93 14.93
N CYS A 11 12.73 21.67 13.63
CA CYS A 11 13.20 22.54 12.56
C CYS A 11 12.30 23.78 12.47
N LYS A 12 12.73 24.93 13.03
CA LYS A 12 12.04 26.21 12.85
C LYS A 12 12.91 27.14 12.00
N SER A 13 12.49 27.36 10.76
CA SER A 13 13.20 28.21 9.80
C SER A 13 13.08 29.70 10.18
N TRP A 14 14.20 30.40 10.30
CA TRP A 14 14.27 31.86 10.20
C TRP A 14 14.68 32.25 8.78
N ARG A 15 13.96 33.18 8.16
CA ARG A 15 14.17 33.61 6.76
C ARG A 15 15.54 34.26 6.60
N GLY A 16 16.32 33.81 5.60
CA GLY A 16 17.44 34.59 5.05
C GLY A 16 18.77 33.89 4.78
N GLN A 17 18.92 32.58 5.04
CA GLN A 17 20.14 31.85 4.66
C GLN A 17 19.83 30.63 3.81
N GLU A 18 20.56 30.46 2.71
CA GLU A 18 20.62 29.20 1.97
C GLU A 18 21.44 28.19 2.78
N GLY A 19 20.78 27.15 3.30
CA GLY A 19 21.39 26.04 4.02
C GLY A 19 21.28 26.12 5.55
N PHE A 20 21.06 24.97 6.17
CA PHE A 20 21.09 24.81 7.63
C PHE A 20 22.48 24.35 8.06
N SER A 21 23.07 25.02 9.05
CA SER A 21 24.30 24.59 9.71
C SER A 21 23.95 24.20 11.14
N PHE A 22 24.22 22.93 11.49
CA PHE A 22 24.10 22.45 12.87
C PHE A 22 25.47 22.57 13.54
N LYS A 23 25.59 23.47 14.53
CA LYS A 23 26.76 23.54 15.41
C LYS A 23 26.41 22.87 16.73
N GLY A 24 27.07 21.76 17.05
CA GLY A 24 27.01 21.14 18.38
C GLY A 24 28.13 21.68 19.27
N SER A 25 27.80 22.20 20.45
CA SER A 25 28.79 22.52 21.49
C SER A 25 29.06 21.26 22.33
N ALA A 26 30.33 20.89 22.47
CA ALA A 26 30.76 19.70 23.21
C ALA A 26 30.50 19.83 24.72
N TYR A 27 29.96 18.77 25.33
CA TYR A 27 30.18 18.44 26.73
C TYR A 27 31.29 17.38 26.75
N THR A 28 32.44 17.71 27.34
CA THR A 28 33.57 16.79 27.51
C THR A 28 33.32 15.91 28.75
N SER A 29 32.95 14.64 28.54
CA SER A 29 33.27 13.58 29.50
C SER A 29 34.58 12.92 29.07
N ASP A 30 35.49 12.70 30.03
CA ASP A 30 36.83 12.09 29.87
C ASP A 30 36.80 10.63 29.39
N SER A 31 36.22 10.38 28.22
CA SER A 31 36.18 9.07 27.58
C SER A 31 36.68 9.22 26.15
N VAL A 32 38.00 9.08 26.01
CA VAL A 32 38.75 8.68 24.81
C VAL A 32 38.02 8.95 23.49
N THR A 33 38.10 10.17 22.98
CA THR A 33 37.80 10.42 21.58
C THR A 33 39.06 10.17 20.77
N ASP A 34 39.16 9.02 20.10
CA ASP A 34 40.13 8.74 19.02
C ASP A 34 39.85 9.61 17.77
N LEU A 35 39.35 10.83 17.96
CA LEU A 35 39.10 11.77 16.89
C LEU A 35 40.32 12.68 16.76
N PRO A 36 40.94 12.80 15.57
CA PRO A 36 42.00 13.76 15.35
C PRO A 36 41.55 15.18 15.73
N GLU A 37 42.46 15.99 16.30
CA GLU A 37 42.17 17.37 16.72
C GLU A 37 41.54 18.20 15.59
N ALA A 38 41.94 17.93 14.34
CA ALA A 38 41.40 18.57 13.15
C ALA A 38 39.90 18.33 12.93
N LEU A 39 39.31 17.30 13.53
CA LEU A 39 37.90 16.93 13.44
C LEU A 39 37.12 17.30 14.72
N SER A 40 37.70 18.09 15.63
CA SER A 40 37.07 18.52 16.89
C SER A 40 35.82 19.40 16.73
N GLU A 41 35.57 19.91 15.53
CA GLU A 41 34.27 20.43 15.09
C GLU A 41 34.09 20.01 13.62
N VAL A 42 32.94 19.41 13.30
CA VAL A 42 32.60 19.03 11.93
C VAL A 42 31.19 19.50 11.61
N SER A 43 30.99 20.02 10.40
CA SER A 43 29.67 20.29 9.84
C SER A 43 29.52 19.63 8.47
N ILE A 44 28.35 19.07 8.19
CA ILE A 44 28.00 18.51 6.89
C ILE A 44 26.79 19.26 6.33
N THR A 45 26.89 19.73 5.09
CA THR A 45 25.80 20.43 4.39
C THR A 45 25.58 19.82 3.01
N ALA A 46 24.34 19.49 2.67
CA ALA A 46 23.99 18.88 1.39
C ALA A 46 23.63 19.93 0.32
N THR A 47 24.08 19.73 -0.92
CA THR A 47 23.72 20.58 -2.07
C THR A 47 22.28 20.35 -2.51
N GLY A 48 21.62 21.39 -3.05
CA GLY A 48 20.27 21.26 -3.59
C GLY A 48 19.18 21.11 -2.53
N SER A 49 19.53 21.26 -1.25
CA SER A 49 18.61 21.21 -0.12
C SER A 49 17.63 22.38 -0.20
N ARG A 50 16.35 22.08 -0.48
CA ARG A 50 15.25 23.06 -0.36
C ARG A 50 14.61 23.03 1.04
N SER A 51 14.95 22.02 1.86
CA SER A 51 14.51 21.78 3.25
C SER A 51 15.39 20.68 3.88
N CYS A 52 14.89 19.88 4.83
CA CYS A 52 15.50 18.62 5.29
C CYS A 52 15.49 17.48 4.24
N ILE A 53 14.89 17.74 3.07
CA ILE A 53 14.85 16.84 1.92
C ILE A 53 15.91 17.25 0.90
N ILE A 54 16.69 16.27 0.44
CA ILE A 54 17.78 16.43 -0.53
C ILE A 54 17.47 15.65 -1.83
N PRO A 55 17.92 16.11 -3.01
CA PRO A 55 17.77 15.34 -4.24
C PRO A 55 18.65 14.08 -4.22
N THR A 56 18.33 13.06 -5.01
CA THR A 56 19.14 11.81 -5.07
C THR A 56 20.51 11.99 -5.72
N ASN A 57 20.78 13.15 -6.33
CA ASN A 57 22.09 13.52 -6.84
C ASN A 57 22.85 14.50 -5.94
N ALA A 58 22.42 14.64 -4.67
CA ALA A 58 23.07 15.54 -3.73
C ALA A 58 24.52 15.14 -3.44
N THR A 59 25.37 16.16 -3.31
CA THR A 59 26.72 16.05 -2.77
C THR A 59 26.78 16.77 -1.42
N PHE A 60 27.82 16.50 -0.63
CA PHE A 60 27.91 16.97 0.75
C PHE A 60 29.21 17.74 0.96
N THR A 61 29.10 19.02 1.32
CA THR A 61 30.24 19.82 1.77
C THR A 61 30.49 19.53 3.24
N ILE A 62 31.73 19.17 3.56
CA ILE A 62 32.20 18.90 4.91
C ILE A 62 33.21 19.97 5.30
N LYS A 63 32.99 20.61 6.45
CA LYS A 63 33.95 21.56 7.03
C LYS A 63 34.46 21.03 8.36
N THR A 64 35.76 21.22 8.60
CA THR A 64 36.48 20.75 9.79
C THR A 64 37.11 21.93 10.52
N SER A 65 37.28 21.83 11.85
CA SER A 65 37.91 22.87 12.68
C SER A 65 39.40 23.06 12.37
N GLY A 66 40.11 21.98 12.08
CA GLY A 66 41.54 22.01 11.76
C GLY A 66 41.88 21.42 10.40
N LYS A 67 43.13 21.61 9.98
CA LYS A 67 43.63 21.14 8.68
C LYS A 67 43.77 19.62 8.66
N THR A 68 43.25 18.98 7.61
CA THR A 68 43.40 17.53 7.38
C THR A 68 43.47 17.24 5.86
N ASN A 69 43.40 15.97 5.48
CA ASN A 69 43.31 15.53 4.08
C ASN A 69 42.13 14.57 3.87
N ALA A 70 41.78 14.32 2.61
CA ALA A 70 40.62 13.52 2.25
C ALA A 70 40.73 12.05 2.68
N GLU A 71 41.93 11.46 2.65
CA GLU A 71 42.15 10.08 3.05
C GLU A 71 41.89 9.90 4.54
N THR A 72 42.45 10.78 5.37
CA THR A 72 42.21 10.78 6.82
C THR A 72 40.73 10.98 7.10
N LEU A 73 40.09 11.99 6.52
CA LEU A 73 38.67 12.28 6.75
C LEU A 73 37.76 11.10 6.38
N SER A 74 38.04 10.42 5.26
CA SER A 74 37.22 9.29 4.79
C SER A 74 37.19 8.12 5.78
N ARG A 75 38.27 7.89 6.54
CA ARG A 75 38.35 6.82 7.55
C ARG A 75 37.45 7.06 8.77
N TYR A 76 37.06 8.31 9.01
CA TYR A 76 36.20 8.68 10.14
C TYR A 76 34.75 8.89 9.74
N ILE A 77 34.39 8.77 8.46
CA ILE A 77 33.01 8.94 8.01
C ILE A 77 32.37 7.59 7.78
N THR A 78 31.23 7.35 8.43
CA THR A 78 30.37 6.20 8.13
C THR A 78 28.99 6.70 7.73
N VAL A 79 28.43 6.12 6.66
CA VAL A 79 27.09 6.44 6.17
C VAL A 79 26.17 5.24 6.38
N THR A 80 24.95 5.46 6.85
CA THR A 80 23.92 4.43 7.03
C THR A 80 22.60 4.86 6.39
N PRO A 81 21.97 4.08 5.50
CA PRO A 81 22.43 2.80 4.93
C PRO A 81 23.82 2.91 4.28
N ALA A 82 24.52 1.78 4.20
CA ALA A 82 25.86 1.74 3.62
C ALA A 82 25.82 2.30 2.18
N LEU A 83 26.78 3.18 1.89
CA LEU A 83 26.80 4.00 0.71
C LEU A 83 28.25 4.18 0.28
N ASP A 84 28.57 3.85 -0.97
CA ASP A 84 29.88 4.15 -1.52
C ASP A 84 29.97 5.64 -1.88
N PHE A 85 31.06 6.27 -1.48
CA PHE A 85 31.31 7.68 -1.74
C PHE A 85 32.80 7.96 -1.97
N THR A 86 33.08 9.11 -2.56
CA THR A 86 34.43 9.68 -2.66
C THR A 86 34.50 10.96 -1.85
N VAL A 87 35.69 11.30 -1.36
CA VAL A 87 35.97 12.59 -0.70
C VAL A 87 37.09 13.29 -1.45
N SER A 88 36.86 14.54 -1.82
CA SER A 88 37.86 15.40 -2.48
C SER A 88 38.10 16.67 -1.66
N ALA A 89 39.36 17.09 -1.53
CA ALA A 89 39.70 18.32 -0.83
C ALA A 89 39.42 19.55 -1.70
N LYS A 90 38.72 20.54 -1.16
CA LYS A 90 38.61 21.90 -1.73
C LYS A 90 39.66 22.83 -1.10
N SER A 91 39.91 22.65 0.19
CA SER A 91 41.01 23.27 0.95
C SER A 91 41.46 22.32 2.07
N GLY A 92 42.36 22.76 2.95
CA GLY A 92 42.75 21.97 4.12
C GLY A 92 41.64 21.75 5.14
N THR A 93 40.55 22.52 5.09
CA THR A 93 39.44 22.49 6.07
C THR A 93 38.06 22.33 5.41
N GLU A 94 38.01 22.17 4.09
CA GLU A 94 36.76 22.04 3.34
C GLU A 94 36.89 20.94 2.29
N PHE A 95 35.93 20.02 2.32
CA PHE A 95 35.93 18.80 1.52
C PHE A 95 34.56 18.62 0.86
N LEU A 96 34.56 17.99 -0.31
CA LEU A 96 33.36 17.59 -1.02
C LEU A 96 33.28 16.06 -0.98
N LEU A 97 32.26 15.56 -0.31
CA LEU A 97 31.86 14.16 -0.34
C LEU A 97 30.83 13.97 -1.46
N THR A 98 31.12 13.06 -2.37
CA THR A 98 30.27 12.73 -3.52
C THR A 98 29.89 11.26 -3.43
N PRO A 99 28.62 10.94 -3.11
CA PRO A 99 28.10 9.59 -3.29
C PRO A 99 28.33 9.14 -4.73
N LEU A 100 28.68 7.87 -4.94
CA LEU A 100 28.78 7.34 -6.30
C LEU A 100 27.43 7.43 -7.02
N SER A 101 27.41 7.70 -8.33
CA SER A 101 26.16 7.90 -9.07
C SER A 101 25.16 6.76 -8.85
N GLY A 102 23.92 7.11 -8.47
CA GLY A 102 22.84 6.15 -8.21
C GLY A 102 22.82 5.54 -6.80
N SER A 103 23.72 5.96 -5.91
CA SER A 103 23.85 5.38 -4.57
C SER A 103 22.83 5.91 -3.55
N LEU A 104 22.33 7.14 -3.71
CA LEU A 104 21.23 7.68 -2.90
C LEU A 104 19.88 7.23 -3.46
N GLU A 105 19.25 6.26 -2.78
CA GLU A 105 17.91 5.79 -3.11
C GLU A 105 16.83 6.80 -2.73
N LYS A 106 15.74 6.88 -3.50
CA LYS A 106 14.60 7.76 -3.23
C LYS A 106 13.92 7.44 -1.88
N GLY A 107 13.51 8.47 -1.15
CA GLY A 107 12.73 8.36 0.09
C GLY A 107 13.45 7.74 1.29
N LYS A 108 14.75 7.46 1.21
CA LYS A 108 15.56 6.97 2.32
C LYS A 108 16.05 8.12 3.21
N VAL A 109 16.37 7.79 4.46
CA VAL A 109 17.14 8.66 5.36
C VAL A 109 18.56 8.13 5.42
N TYR A 110 19.52 8.95 4.99
CA TYR A 110 20.95 8.67 5.11
C TYR A 110 21.52 9.42 6.30
N ARG A 111 22.14 8.68 7.21
CA ARG A 111 22.84 9.21 8.39
C ARG A 111 24.34 9.17 8.15
N PHE A 112 24.96 10.34 8.18
CA PHE A 112 26.41 10.53 8.13
C PHE A 112 26.91 10.69 9.56
N THR A 113 27.82 9.82 9.96
CA THR A 113 28.47 9.86 11.26
C THR A 113 29.93 10.18 11.10
N VAL A 114 30.49 10.94 12.05
CA VAL A 114 31.92 11.26 12.08
C VAL A 114 32.50 10.79 13.42
N GLY A 115 33.46 9.87 13.35
CA GLY A 115 34.15 9.29 14.49
C GLY A 115 34.34 7.78 14.39
N ASN A 116 34.61 7.15 15.53
CA ASN A 116 34.70 5.70 15.59
C ASN A 116 33.33 5.10 15.17
N PRO A 117 33.28 4.12 14.24
CA PRO A 117 32.03 3.50 13.83
C PRO A 117 31.18 2.95 14.98
N GLU A 118 31.81 2.47 16.05
CA GLU A 118 31.13 1.95 17.25
C GLU A 118 30.63 3.06 18.18
N ASN A 119 31.31 4.22 18.18
CA ASN A 119 31.01 5.36 19.04
C ASN A 119 31.22 6.69 18.27
N PRO A 120 30.30 7.06 17.36
CA PRO A 120 30.45 8.26 16.56
C PRO A 120 30.26 9.53 17.41
N VAL A 121 31.06 10.56 17.12
CA VAL A 121 31.02 11.85 17.84
C VAL A 121 29.97 12.78 17.24
N TYR A 122 29.86 12.80 15.91
CA TYR A 122 28.87 13.60 15.20
C TYR A 122 27.92 12.72 14.39
N SER A 123 26.68 13.18 14.23
CA SER A 123 25.65 12.51 13.43
C SER A 123 24.77 13.53 12.72
N PHE A 124 24.65 13.41 11.40
CA PHE A 124 23.82 14.24 10.53
C PHE A 124 22.89 13.34 9.72
N ALA A 125 21.60 13.67 9.63
CA ALA A 125 20.63 12.88 8.86
C ALA A 125 19.97 13.72 7.76
N PHE A 126 19.88 13.15 6.57
CA PHE A 126 19.25 13.76 5.41
C PHE A 126 18.25 12.78 4.79
N GLN A 127 17.04 13.24 4.48
CA GLN A 127 16.07 12.44 3.76
C GLN A 127 16.17 12.74 2.27
N THR A 128 16.37 11.74 1.44
CA THR A 128 16.30 11.89 -0.03
C THR A 128 14.86 12.13 -0.49
N GLU A 129 14.70 12.81 -1.61
CA GLU A 129 13.42 12.96 -2.29
C GLU A 129 12.78 11.58 -2.59
N SER A 130 11.50 11.39 -2.26
CA SER A 130 10.70 10.22 -2.69
C SER A 130 9.83 10.51 -3.90
N GLU A 131 9.13 9.52 -4.45
CA GLU A 131 8.00 9.77 -5.35
C GLU A 131 6.74 10.11 -4.55
N LEU A 132 5.79 10.79 -5.19
CA LEU A 132 4.43 10.91 -4.68
C LEU A 132 3.63 9.73 -5.22
N VAL A 133 3.30 8.79 -4.35
CA VAL A 133 2.47 7.63 -4.67
C VAL A 133 1.39 7.44 -3.61
N VAL A 134 0.31 6.73 -3.95
CA VAL A 134 -0.63 6.20 -2.96
C VAL A 134 0.07 5.01 -2.28
N ARG A 135 0.39 5.16 -1.00
CA ARG A 135 1.06 4.15 -0.17
C ARG A 135 0.10 3.06 0.30
N SER A 136 -1.12 3.44 0.65
CA SER A 136 -2.14 2.52 1.14
C SER A 136 -3.52 3.13 1.03
N VAL A 137 -4.53 2.26 0.98
CA VAL A 137 -5.95 2.63 1.05
C VAL A 137 -6.66 1.81 2.11
N LEU A 138 -7.67 2.41 2.73
CA LEU A 138 -8.64 1.73 3.57
C LEU A 138 -10.05 2.09 3.06
N PRO A 139 -10.97 1.14 2.84
CA PRO A 139 -10.76 -0.31 2.86
C PRO A 139 -9.63 -0.76 1.94
N ALA A 140 -8.98 -1.86 2.33
CA ALA A 140 -7.88 -2.41 1.55
C ALA A 140 -8.34 -2.83 0.16
N ASP A 141 -7.43 -2.83 -0.80
CA ASP A 141 -7.75 -3.28 -2.15
C ASP A 141 -8.25 -4.72 -2.14
N LEU A 142 -9.35 -4.94 -2.86
CA LEU A 142 -10.09 -6.20 -2.95
C LEU A 142 -10.68 -6.71 -1.62
N ALA A 143 -10.88 -5.81 -0.64
CA ALA A 143 -11.56 -6.15 0.61
C ALA A 143 -13.05 -6.45 0.37
N THR A 144 -13.56 -7.49 1.03
CA THR A 144 -14.98 -7.90 0.99
C THR A 144 -15.63 -7.79 2.36
N GLY A 145 -16.95 -7.61 2.42
CA GLY A 145 -17.68 -7.55 3.70
C GLY A 145 -17.42 -6.25 4.45
N VAL A 146 -17.05 -5.19 3.74
CA VAL A 146 -16.73 -3.90 4.32
C VAL A 146 -17.98 -3.28 4.97
N PRO A 147 -17.90 -2.76 6.22
CA PRO A 147 -19.04 -2.12 6.88
C PRO A 147 -19.62 -0.95 6.07
N LEU A 148 -20.95 -0.83 6.05
CA LEU A 148 -21.64 0.19 5.25
C LEU A 148 -21.37 1.63 5.72
N ASN A 149 -20.98 1.80 6.98
CA ASN A 149 -20.65 3.09 7.59
C ASN A 149 -19.13 3.40 7.53
N THR A 150 -18.36 2.69 6.71
CA THR A 150 -16.91 2.93 6.58
C THR A 150 -16.62 4.29 5.94
N GLY A 151 -15.54 4.94 6.40
CA GLY A 151 -14.84 5.95 5.62
C GLY A 151 -13.94 5.30 4.57
N ILE A 152 -13.43 6.11 3.65
CA ILE A 152 -12.42 5.71 2.68
C ILE A 152 -11.17 6.56 2.91
N GLU A 153 -10.06 5.95 3.27
CA GLU A 153 -8.78 6.61 3.52
C GLU A 153 -7.78 6.32 2.40
N ILE A 154 -7.04 7.35 1.99
CA ILE A 154 -6.02 7.29 0.94
C ILE A 154 -4.77 7.94 1.50
N ALA A 155 -3.76 7.12 1.83
CA ALA A 155 -2.51 7.59 2.40
C ALA A 155 -1.43 7.72 1.32
N PHE A 156 -0.78 8.88 1.27
CA PHE A 156 0.30 9.20 0.35
C PHE A 156 1.67 9.08 1.03
N THR A 157 2.72 8.95 0.22
CA THR A 157 4.11 9.01 0.68
C THR A 157 4.57 10.41 1.07
N GLU A 158 3.91 11.44 0.55
CA GLU A 158 4.26 12.86 0.68
C GLU A 158 3.05 13.68 1.15
N VAL A 159 3.31 14.89 1.66
CA VAL A 159 2.25 15.81 2.11
C VAL A 159 1.53 16.40 0.90
N VAL A 160 0.19 16.37 0.88
CA VAL A 160 -0.67 16.78 -0.25
C VAL A 160 -1.60 17.97 0.07
N GLY A 161 -1.35 18.68 1.18
CA GLY A 161 -2.31 19.55 1.87
C GLY A 161 -2.84 20.82 1.19
N ASN A 162 -2.58 21.03 -0.10
CA ASN A 162 -3.07 22.19 -0.86
C ASN A 162 -3.70 21.78 -2.21
N VAL A 163 -4.47 20.70 -2.21
CA VAL A 163 -5.14 20.16 -3.39
C VAL A 163 -6.65 20.11 -3.16
N ASN A 164 -7.43 20.51 -4.17
CA ASN A 164 -8.86 20.19 -4.19
C ASN A 164 -9.05 18.71 -4.55
N PHE A 165 -9.20 17.86 -3.53
CA PHE A 165 -9.25 16.40 -3.72
C PHE A 165 -10.39 15.94 -4.64
N LYS A 166 -11.49 16.71 -4.76
CA LYS A 166 -12.60 16.39 -5.67
C LYS A 166 -12.21 16.37 -7.15
N ASP A 167 -11.12 17.07 -7.52
CA ASP A 167 -10.65 17.14 -8.90
C ASP A 167 -9.79 15.92 -9.28
N TYR A 168 -9.29 15.18 -8.28
CA TYR A 168 -8.36 14.07 -8.46
C TYR A 168 -8.90 12.75 -7.96
N ILE A 169 -9.79 12.75 -6.97
CA ILE A 169 -10.28 11.54 -6.31
C ILE A 169 -11.75 11.32 -6.66
N THR A 170 -12.05 10.15 -7.23
CA THR A 170 -13.42 9.73 -7.54
C THR A 170 -13.76 8.41 -6.87
N ILE A 171 -15.02 8.27 -6.48
CA ILE A 171 -15.59 7.06 -5.91
C ILE A 171 -16.80 6.67 -6.76
N SER A 172 -16.81 5.42 -7.21
CA SER A 172 -17.86 4.85 -8.05
C SER A 172 -18.41 3.58 -7.42
N PRO A 173 -19.73 3.39 -7.23
CA PRO A 173 -20.81 4.29 -7.62
C PRO A 173 -20.72 5.68 -6.96
N LYS A 174 -21.29 6.68 -7.64
CA LYS A 174 -21.20 8.08 -7.21
C LYS A 174 -21.77 8.22 -5.80
N THR A 175 -20.91 8.55 -4.84
CA THR A 175 -21.27 8.68 -3.43
C THR A 175 -21.13 10.13 -2.99
N ALA A 176 -22.16 10.69 -2.36
CA ALA A 176 -22.09 12.02 -1.76
C ALA A 176 -21.29 11.95 -0.44
N GLY A 177 -20.47 12.96 -0.20
CA GLY A 177 -19.55 12.97 0.93
C GLY A 177 -18.61 14.16 0.90
N ARG A 178 -17.72 14.20 1.89
CA ARG A 178 -16.70 15.24 2.02
C ARG A 178 -15.32 14.64 2.18
N PHE A 179 -14.32 15.38 1.73
CA PHE A 179 -12.91 15.06 1.97
C PHE A 179 -12.42 15.82 3.18
N GLU A 180 -11.70 15.13 4.05
CA GLU A 180 -10.94 15.67 5.17
C GLU A 180 -9.49 15.26 5.00
N LEU A 181 -8.57 16.14 5.42
CA LEU A 181 -7.15 15.85 5.42
C LEU A 181 -6.71 15.60 6.86
N TYR A 182 -6.07 14.47 7.09
CA TYR A 182 -5.52 14.16 8.40
C TYR A 182 -4.42 15.17 8.80
N PRO A 183 -4.19 15.44 10.10
CA PRO A 183 -3.22 16.45 10.53
C PRO A 183 -1.77 16.19 10.06
N ASP A 184 -1.43 14.97 9.67
CA ASP A 184 -0.13 14.64 9.08
C ASP A 184 0.04 15.16 7.63
N GLY A 185 -1.06 15.61 7.02
CA GLY A 185 -1.14 16.12 5.65
C GLY A 185 -0.90 15.07 4.57
N ARG A 186 -0.79 13.79 4.94
CA ARG A 186 -0.48 12.66 4.04
C ARG A 186 -1.67 11.74 3.83
N THR A 187 -2.68 11.80 4.69
CA THR A 187 -3.84 10.91 4.59
C THR A 187 -5.10 11.72 4.28
N VAL A 188 -5.73 11.41 3.15
CA VAL A 188 -7.01 12.00 2.75
C VAL A 188 -8.12 11.01 3.10
N VAL A 189 -9.12 11.47 3.83
CA VAL A 189 -10.27 10.68 4.25
C VAL A 189 -11.51 11.20 3.52
N PHE A 190 -12.18 10.34 2.79
CA PHE A 190 -13.54 10.59 2.31
C PHE A 190 -14.55 10.03 3.29
N ILE A 191 -15.45 10.89 3.75
CA ILE A 191 -16.52 10.54 4.68
C ILE A 191 -17.85 10.61 3.90
N PRO A 192 -18.47 9.46 3.60
CA PRO A 192 -19.80 9.42 3.00
C PRO A 192 -20.83 10.19 3.85
N GLU A 193 -21.75 10.90 3.20
CA GLU A 193 -22.88 11.57 3.89
C GLU A 193 -23.94 10.58 4.38
N LYS A 194 -24.02 9.41 3.73
CA LYS A 194 -24.92 8.30 4.06
C LYS A 194 -24.12 7.00 4.02
N ASN A 195 -24.65 5.97 4.67
CA ASN A 195 -24.10 4.62 4.52
C ASN A 195 -24.00 4.24 3.04
N LEU A 196 -22.91 3.54 2.72
CA LEU A 196 -22.70 2.92 1.41
C LEU A 196 -23.79 1.88 1.13
N GLU A 197 -24.05 1.64 -0.15
CA GLU A 197 -24.98 0.61 -0.61
C GLU A 197 -24.47 -0.78 -0.26
N GLU A 198 -25.37 -1.69 0.07
CA GLU A 198 -25.00 -3.06 0.44
C GLU A 198 -24.59 -3.90 -0.76
N ASN A 199 -23.74 -4.91 -0.53
CA ASN A 199 -23.24 -5.82 -1.55
C ASN A 199 -22.76 -5.12 -2.84
N THR A 200 -22.16 -3.95 -2.70
CA THR A 200 -21.83 -3.05 -3.81
C THR A 200 -20.32 -2.90 -3.92
N VAL A 201 -19.81 -3.07 -5.14
CA VAL A 201 -18.39 -2.86 -5.44
C VAL A 201 -18.13 -1.37 -5.63
N TYR A 202 -17.39 -0.78 -4.70
CA TYR A 202 -16.91 0.58 -4.78
C TYR A 202 -15.49 0.62 -5.36
N THR A 203 -15.29 1.44 -6.38
CA THR A 203 -14.00 1.75 -6.99
C THR A 203 -13.56 3.14 -6.57
N VAL A 204 -12.38 3.23 -5.99
CA VAL A 204 -11.68 4.47 -5.63
C VAL A 204 -10.60 4.72 -6.66
N ARG A 205 -10.63 5.88 -7.31
CA ARG A 205 -9.60 6.28 -8.27
C ARG A 205 -8.93 7.58 -7.84
N VAL A 206 -7.62 7.63 -7.93
CA VAL A 206 -6.82 8.86 -7.78
C VAL A 206 -6.15 9.14 -9.11
N LYS A 207 -6.52 10.25 -9.72
CA LYS A 207 -5.99 10.70 -11.01
C LYS A 207 -4.54 11.18 -10.87
N SER A 208 -3.71 10.82 -11.83
CA SER A 208 -2.37 11.37 -12.04
C SER A 208 -2.38 12.91 -12.08
N GLY A 209 -1.24 13.50 -11.78
CA GLY A 209 -1.04 14.95 -11.75
C GLY A 209 -1.35 15.61 -10.41
N LEU A 210 -1.97 14.89 -9.46
CA LEU A 210 -2.10 15.34 -8.05
C LEU A 210 -0.73 15.73 -7.54
N LYS A 211 -0.62 16.89 -6.89
CA LYS A 211 0.66 17.50 -6.53
C LYS A 211 0.89 17.51 -5.02
N SER A 212 2.09 17.16 -4.58
CA SER A 212 2.51 17.31 -3.18
C SER A 212 2.92 18.76 -2.88
N GLU A 213 2.99 19.11 -1.60
CA GLU A 213 3.54 20.40 -1.16
C GLU A 213 5.01 20.58 -1.55
N SER A 214 5.77 19.47 -1.59
CA SER A 214 7.16 19.43 -2.05
C SER A 214 7.31 19.63 -3.57
N GLY A 215 6.20 19.69 -4.31
CA GLY A 215 6.18 20.02 -5.74
C GLY A 215 6.11 18.82 -6.67
N LYS A 216 6.11 17.59 -6.14
CA LYS A 216 6.08 16.35 -6.90
C LYS A 216 4.67 16.03 -7.36
N ARG A 217 4.56 15.20 -8.40
CA ARG A 217 3.27 14.80 -8.97
C ARG A 217 3.11 13.30 -8.92
N LEU A 218 1.87 12.86 -8.72
CA LEU A 218 1.49 11.47 -8.90
C LEU A 218 1.61 11.16 -10.39
N GLU A 219 2.50 10.23 -10.76
CA GLU A 219 2.89 10.01 -12.16
C GLU A 219 1.83 9.24 -12.96
N ALA A 220 1.14 8.30 -12.31
CA ALA A 220 0.13 7.45 -12.92
C ALA A 220 -1.17 7.47 -12.11
N ASP A 221 -2.27 7.15 -12.78
CA ASP A 221 -3.54 6.94 -12.10
C ASP A 221 -3.42 5.74 -11.14
N PHE A 222 -4.06 5.85 -9.98
CA PHE A 222 -4.21 4.76 -9.02
C PHE A 222 -5.68 4.36 -8.97
N GLU A 223 -5.95 3.05 -8.90
CA GLU A 223 -7.28 2.50 -8.74
C GLU A 223 -7.27 1.41 -7.67
N SER A 224 -8.31 1.37 -6.84
CA SER A 224 -8.56 0.32 -5.87
C SER A 224 -10.06 0.03 -5.76
N LYS A 225 -10.42 -1.21 -5.43
CA LYS A 225 -11.81 -1.67 -5.33
C LYS A 225 -12.07 -2.38 -4.01
N PHE A 226 -13.26 -2.22 -3.46
CA PHE A 226 -13.72 -3.01 -2.32
C PHE A 226 -15.22 -3.29 -2.44
N ARG A 227 -15.70 -4.35 -1.79
CA ARG A 227 -17.12 -4.68 -1.74
C ARG A 227 -17.67 -4.53 -0.32
N THR A 228 -18.75 -3.76 -0.22
CA THR A 228 -19.51 -3.63 1.01
C THR A 228 -20.18 -4.94 1.40
N GLY A 229 -20.35 -5.15 2.71
CA GLY A 229 -21.14 -6.25 3.23
C GLY A 229 -22.63 -6.07 2.94
N VAL A 230 -23.41 -7.02 3.41
CA VAL A 230 -24.87 -6.89 3.49
C VAL A 230 -25.25 -6.41 4.88
N THR A 231 -26.30 -5.59 5.00
CA THR A 231 -26.84 -5.29 6.32
C THR A 231 -27.34 -6.60 6.92
N VAL A 232 -26.71 -7.04 8.01
CA VAL A 232 -27.22 -8.18 8.79
C VAL A 232 -28.41 -7.69 9.62
N ALA A 233 -29.45 -7.17 8.97
CA ALA A 233 -30.76 -7.06 9.58
C ALA A 233 -31.26 -8.50 9.71
N ASP A 234 -31.07 -9.10 10.88
CA ASP A 234 -31.53 -10.43 11.25
C ASP A 234 -31.21 -11.53 10.23
N GLN A 235 -29.97 -12.03 10.22
CA GLN A 235 -29.71 -13.41 9.78
C GLN A 235 -30.35 -14.47 10.70
N ASN A 236 -31.19 -14.06 11.63
CA ASN A 236 -31.96 -14.91 12.50
C ASN A 236 -33.43 -15.07 12.10
N ASP A 237 -33.90 -14.63 10.91
CA ASP A 237 -35.34 -14.88 10.67
C ASP A 237 -35.88 -15.35 9.33
N LYS A 238 -35.35 -15.15 8.10
CA LYS A 238 -36.12 -15.58 6.89
C LYS A 238 -35.35 -15.95 5.60
N THR A 239 -34.09 -16.37 5.64
CA THR A 239 -33.36 -16.72 4.40
C THR A 239 -33.06 -18.21 4.28
N ILE A 240 -33.70 -18.87 3.31
CA ILE A 240 -33.23 -20.14 2.76
C ILE A 240 -32.21 -19.78 1.68
N THR A 241 -30.95 -20.12 1.88
CA THR A 241 -29.92 -19.96 0.85
C THR A 241 -29.66 -21.30 0.19
N ILE A 242 -29.96 -21.39 -1.10
CA ILE A 242 -29.62 -22.54 -1.94
C ILE A 242 -28.38 -22.16 -2.74
N TYR A 243 -27.30 -22.92 -2.57
CA TYR A 243 -26.08 -22.75 -3.37
C TYR A 243 -25.63 -24.09 -3.91
N GLN A 244 -25.26 -24.13 -5.19
CA GLN A 244 -24.63 -25.31 -5.76
C GLN A 244 -23.27 -25.51 -5.13
N ASN A 245 -22.91 -26.77 -4.86
CA ASN A 245 -21.55 -27.08 -4.48
C ASN A 245 -20.66 -26.79 -5.71
N SER A 246 -19.82 -25.76 -5.64
CA SER A 246 -19.11 -25.18 -6.79
C SER A 246 -17.92 -26.04 -7.28
N GLY A 247 -17.97 -27.36 -7.06
CA GLY A 247 -16.96 -28.30 -7.52
C GLY A 247 -17.30 -28.91 -8.88
N THR A 248 -16.27 -29.12 -9.70
CA THR A 248 -16.37 -30.04 -10.84
C THR A 248 -16.70 -31.43 -10.33
N THR A 249 -17.84 -31.98 -10.73
CA THR A 249 -18.23 -33.35 -10.38
C THR A 249 -18.01 -34.25 -11.59
N ILE A 250 -17.39 -35.41 -11.37
CA ILE A 250 -17.09 -36.40 -12.41
C ILE A 250 -17.95 -37.63 -12.13
N PHE A 251 -18.60 -38.15 -13.16
CA PHE A 251 -19.44 -39.35 -13.09
C PHE A 251 -18.96 -40.39 -14.08
N ALA A 252 -19.06 -41.67 -13.72
CA ALA A 252 -18.86 -42.75 -14.68
C ALA A 252 -20.05 -42.82 -15.67
N THR A 253 -19.85 -43.41 -16.84
CA THR A 253 -20.92 -43.59 -17.85
C THR A 253 -22.06 -44.50 -17.39
N SER A 254 -21.83 -45.29 -16.34
CA SER A 254 -22.82 -46.14 -15.69
C SER A 254 -23.56 -45.47 -14.54
N GLU A 255 -23.18 -44.25 -14.16
CA GLU A 255 -23.74 -43.53 -13.02
C GLU A 255 -24.77 -42.49 -13.45
N TYR A 256 -25.74 -42.23 -12.57
CA TYR A 256 -26.66 -41.11 -12.74
C TYR A 256 -26.00 -39.82 -12.24
N PRO A 257 -25.81 -38.80 -13.10
CA PRO A 257 -25.22 -37.54 -12.67
C PRO A 257 -26.12 -36.87 -11.62
N THR A 258 -25.56 -36.56 -10.45
CA THR A 258 -26.28 -35.99 -9.32
C THR A 258 -25.77 -34.57 -9.06
N ILE A 259 -26.68 -33.59 -9.02
CA ILE A 259 -26.33 -32.19 -8.73
C ILE A 259 -26.56 -31.94 -7.24
N TYR A 260 -25.48 -31.66 -6.52
CA TYR A 260 -25.55 -31.31 -5.11
C TYR A 260 -25.79 -29.81 -4.94
N TYR A 261 -26.84 -29.48 -4.19
CA TYR A 261 -27.06 -28.15 -3.67
C TYR A 261 -27.07 -28.23 -2.15
N ASN A 262 -26.48 -27.22 -1.51
CA ASN A 262 -26.58 -27.05 -0.08
C ASN A 262 -27.72 -26.08 0.20
N ILE A 263 -28.49 -26.42 1.23
CA ILE A 263 -29.52 -25.54 1.78
C ILE A 263 -29.06 -25.13 3.17
N ASN A 264 -28.69 -23.87 3.32
CA ASN A 264 -28.52 -23.30 4.65
C ASN A 264 -29.91 -22.88 5.17
N ASN A 265 -30.36 -23.58 6.21
CA ASN A 265 -31.66 -23.40 6.84
C ASN A 265 -31.48 -23.02 8.31
N LEU A 266 -31.25 -21.75 8.56
CA LEU A 266 -30.98 -21.23 9.90
C LEU A 266 -32.19 -21.34 10.84
N ASN A 267 -33.41 -21.51 10.30
CA ASN A 267 -34.65 -21.57 11.06
C ASN A 267 -35.20 -22.98 11.29
N LYS A 268 -34.53 -24.02 10.80
CA LYS A 268 -35.01 -25.43 10.83
C LYS A 268 -36.39 -25.64 10.18
N ILE A 269 -36.85 -24.73 9.31
CA ILE A 269 -38.10 -24.90 8.55
C ILE A 269 -37.75 -25.67 7.29
N GLU A 270 -38.11 -26.95 7.20
CA GLU A 270 -37.85 -27.72 5.98
C GLU A 270 -38.50 -27.02 4.76
N PRO A 271 -37.71 -26.61 3.76
CA PRO A 271 -38.27 -26.01 2.57
C PRO A 271 -39.05 -27.07 1.79
N LYS A 272 -40.30 -26.76 1.44
CA LYS A 272 -40.99 -27.52 0.40
C LYS A 272 -40.38 -27.12 -0.94
N LEU A 273 -39.56 -28.01 -1.51
CA LEU A 273 -38.98 -27.81 -2.83
C LEU A 273 -39.89 -28.43 -3.88
N ASP A 274 -40.38 -27.61 -4.80
CA ASP A 274 -41.09 -28.10 -5.98
C ASP A 274 -40.13 -28.72 -6.99
N ASP A 275 -40.67 -29.49 -7.94
CA ASP A 275 -39.89 -30.03 -9.06
C ASP A 275 -39.20 -28.88 -9.83
N VAL A 276 -37.92 -29.07 -10.12
CA VAL A 276 -37.10 -28.10 -10.86
C VAL A 276 -36.85 -28.61 -12.27
N SER A 277 -37.07 -27.76 -13.27
CA SER A 277 -36.67 -28.05 -14.65
C SER A 277 -35.18 -27.78 -14.82
N ALA A 278 -34.46 -28.73 -15.38
CA ALA A 278 -33.04 -28.60 -15.71
C ALA A 278 -32.79 -28.92 -17.18
N THR A 279 -31.99 -28.08 -17.83
CA THR A 279 -31.52 -28.30 -19.20
C THR A 279 -30.05 -28.65 -19.17
N LEU A 280 -29.69 -29.82 -19.69
CA LEU A 280 -28.31 -30.27 -19.79
C LEU A 280 -27.74 -29.84 -21.14
N TYR A 281 -26.62 -29.12 -21.08
CA TYR A 281 -25.83 -28.76 -22.26
C TYR A 281 -24.52 -29.54 -22.26
N ARG A 282 -23.98 -29.82 -23.46
CA ARG A 282 -22.66 -30.43 -23.62
C ARG A 282 -21.81 -29.61 -24.59
N TYR A 283 -20.51 -29.60 -24.34
CA TYR A 283 -19.53 -29.15 -25.32
C TYR A 283 -19.41 -30.16 -26.45
N SER A 284 -19.12 -29.67 -27.65
CA SER A 284 -18.93 -30.50 -28.85
C SER A 284 -17.75 -31.47 -28.68
N ASP A 285 -16.69 -31.01 -28.00
CA ASP A 285 -15.54 -31.81 -27.63
C ASP A 285 -14.87 -31.32 -26.32
N ALA A 286 -13.84 -32.04 -25.88
CA ALA A 286 -13.10 -31.72 -24.67
C ALA A 286 -12.28 -30.42 -24.77
N LYS A 287 -11.89 -29.99 -25.97
CA LYS A 287 -11.09 -28.77 -26.18
C LYS A 287 -11.94 -27.54 -25.90
N ASP A 288 -13.17 -27.51 -26.40
CA ASP A 288 -14.11 -26.42 -26.15
C ASP A 288 -14.43 -26.29 -24.65
N ALA A 289 -14.59 -27.43 -23.95
CA ALA A 289 -14.79 -27.45 -22.50
C ALA A 289 -13.59 -26.87 -21.74
N ILE A 290 -12.36 -27.21 -22.13
CA ILE A 290 -11.14 -26.68 -21.51
C ILE A 290 -11.04 -25.16 -21.69
N GLU A 291 -11.33 -24.63 -22.88
CA GLU A 291 -11.27 -23.19 -23.14
C GLU A 291 -12.31 -22.43 -22.32
N ALA A 292 -13.53 -22.97 -22.17
CA ALA A 292 -14.53 -22.38 -21.29
C ALA A 292 -14.10 -22.37 -19.81
N MET A 293 -13.46 -23.44 -19.33
CA MET A 293 -12.93 -23.49 -17.96
C MET A 293 -11.80 -22.49 -17.74
N LYS A 294 -10.89 -22.31 -18.72
CA LYS A 294 -9.86 -21.26 -18.66
C LYS A 294 -10.47 -19.87 -18.62
N ALA A 295 -11.52 -19.63 -19.42
CA ALA A 295 -12.24 -18.36 -19.43
C ALA A 295 -12.89 -18.06 -18.07
N TYR A 296 -13.43 -19.09 -17.39
CA TYR A 296 -13.92 -18.97 -16.02
C TYR A 296 -12.78 -18.63 -15.04
N GLU A 297 -11.68 -19.40 -15.03
CA GLU A 297 -10.56 -19.17 -14.11
C GLU A 297 -9.94 -17.77 -14.30
N ALA A 298 -9.94 -17.23 -15.52
CA ALA A 298 -9.46 -15.88 -15.80
C ALA A 298 -10.29 -14.77 -15.12
N VAL A 299 -11.57 -15.01 -14.83
CA VAL A 299 -12.48 -14.02 -14.21
C VAL A 299 -12.96 -14.43 -12.82
N ARG A 300 -12.62 -15.63 -12.37
CA ARG A 300 -13.11 -16.23 -11.11
C ARG A 300 -12.86 -15.32 -9.90
N ALA A 301 -11.70 -14.68 -9.85
CA ALA A 301 -11.36 -13.74 -8.80
C ALA A 301 -12.32 -12.53 -8.81
N ASP A 302 -12.62 -11.97 -9.99
CA ASP A 302 -13.52 -10.83 -10.13
C ASP A 302 -14.96 -11.17 -9.69
N TYR A 303 -15.45 -12.37 -10.01
CA TYR A 303 -16.78 -12.83 -9.59
C TYR A 303 -16.88 -13.06 -8.07
N PHE A 304 -15.81 -13.61 -7.46
CA PHE A 304 -15.74 -13.71 -6.01
C PHE A 304 -15.79 -12.32 -5.34
N GLN A 305 -15.19 -11.31 -6.00
CA GLN A 305 -15.16 -9.93 -5.54
C GLN A 305 -16.49 -9.20 -5.74
N THR A 306 -17.24 -9.45 -6.82
CA THR A 306 -18.56 -8.85 -7.06
C THR A 306 -19.67 -9.52 -6.24
N GLY A 307 -19.46 -10.74 -5.76
CA GLY A 307 -20.51 -11.55 -5.13
C GLY A 307 -21.53 -12.09 -6.14
N GLU A 308 -21.28 -11.93 -7.44
CA GLU A 308 -22.10 -12.53 -8.49
C GLU A 308 -21.74 -14.00 -8.69
N SER A 309 -22.74 -14.83 -9.01
CA SER A 309 -22.48 -16.20 -9.43
C SER A 309 -22.08 -16.21 -10.91
N TYR A 310 -20.93 -16.81 -11.22
CA TYR A 310 -20.53 -17.02 -12.61
C TYR A 310 -21.47 -18.03 -13.27
N ILE A 311 -22.13 -17.62 -14.36
CA ILE A 311 -22.98 -18.50 -15.17
C ILE A 311 -22.18 -18.86 -16.43
N PHE A 312 -21.90 -20.16 -16.62
CA PHE A 312 -21.26 -20.65 -17.83
C PHE A 312 -22.14 -20.33 -19.05
N PRO A 313 -21.61 -19.68 -20.10
CA PRO A 313 -22.36 -19.40 -21.31
C PRO A 313 -22.85 -20.69 -21.97
N THR A 314 -24.16 -20.77 -22.26
CA THR A 314 -24.78 -21.93 -22.93
C THR A 314 -24.91 -21.74 -24.44
N ARG A 315 -24.59 -20.55 -24.96
CA ARG A 315 -24.72 -20.23 -26.38
C ARG A 315 -23.72 -21.04 -27.21
N GLY A 316 -24.23 -21.77 -28.20
CA GLY A 316 -23.40 -22.60 -29.08
C GLY A 316 -23.09 -24.00 -28.52
N LEU A 317 -23.60 -24.34 -27.33
CA LEU A 317 -23.54 -25.70 -26.79
C LEU A 317 -24.69 -26.54 -27.34
N ASP A 318 -24.42 -27.83 -27.52
CA ASP A 318 -25.45 -28.82 -27.84
C ASP A 318 -26.36 -29.03 -26.64
N LYS A 319 -27.68 -28.95 -26.85
CA LYS A 319 -28.66 -29.38 -25.85
C LYS A 319 -28.66 -30.91 -25.78
N ALA A 320 -28.18 -31.46 -24.68
CA ALA A 320 -28.11 -32.90 -24.44
C ALA A 320 -29.43 -33.47 -23.88
N GLY A 321 -30.23 -32.66 -23.19
CA GLY A 321 -31.53 -33.08 -22.67
C GLY A 321 -32.24 -32.04 -21.81
N GLU A 322 -33.51 -32.32 -21.50
CA GLU A 322 -34.33 -31.58 -20.54
C GLU A 322 -34.92 -32.56 -19.54
N TYR A 323 -34.84 -32.21 -18.27
CA TYR A 323 -35.17 -33.10 -17.17
C TYR A 323 -36.05 -32.36 -16.16
N LYS A 324 -37.01 -33.07 -15.60
CA LYS A 324 -37.75 -32.62 -14.42
C LYS A 324 -37.11 -33.32 -13.22
N ILE A 325 -36.46 -32.54 -12.36
CA ILE A 325 -35.73 -33.05 -11.20
C ILE A 325 -36.63 -32.87 -9.98
N THR A 326 -36.99 -33.99 -9.36
CA THR A 326 -37.64 -33.98 -8.05
C THR A 326 -36.55 -33.91 -6.97
N PRO A 327 -36.53 -32.86 -6.12
CA PRO A 327 -35.59 -32.74 -5.03
C PRO A 327 -35.68 -33.95 -4.08
N ALA A 328 -34.62 -34.74 -3.98
CA ALA A 328 -34.49 -35.79 -2.97
C ALA A 328 -33.62 -35.24 -1.83
N ALA A 329 -34.19 -35.12 -0.62
CA ALA A 329 -33.42 -34.74 0.55
C ALA A 329 -32.53 -35.92 0.99
N GLU A 330 -31.22 -35.82 0.79
CA GLU A 330 -30.26 -36.71 1.44
C GLU A 330 -29.74 -36.00 2.70
N HIS A 331 -30.24 -36.39 3.86
CA HIS A 331 -29.80 -35.83 5.14
C HIS A 331 -28.38 -36.34 5.43
N ARG A 332 -27.35 -35.53 5.17
CA ARG A 332 -25.97 -35.83 5.56
C ARG A 332 -25.46 -34.78 6.56
N GLY A 333 -25.70 -35.04 7.83
CA GLY A 333 -25.12 -34.33 8.98
C GLY A 333 -25.31 -35.16 10.27
N PRO A 334 -24.36 -35.13 11.23
CA PRO A 334 -24.40 -36.02 12.39
C PRO A 334 -25.30 -35.43 13.48
N ASN A 335 -26.41 -36.12 13.76
CA ASN A 335 -27.39 -35.87 14.83
C ASN A 335 -28.24 -34.60 14.74
#